data_AF-A0A090QV51-F1
#
_entry.id   AF-A0A090QV51-F1
#
_cell.length_a   1.000
_cell.length_b   1.000
_cell.length_c   1.000
_cell.angle_alpha   90.00
_cell.angle_beta   90.00
_cell.angle_gamma   90.00
#
_symmetry.space_group_name_H-M   'P 1'
#
loop_
_entity.id
_entity.type
_entity.pdbx_description
1 polymer ?
#
loop_
_entity_poly.entity_id
_entity_poly.type
_entity_poly.pdbx_seq_one_letter_code
_entity_poly.pdbx_strand_id
1 'polypeptide(L)' 'MHQDVSHHRTTEIDYITGYLIARAQAHQLTVPTNAQLWQQVKQLEQHTHDA' A
#
# COMPACT_ATOMS: atom_id res chain seq x y z
N MET A 1 -5.85 -0.19 -8.24
CA MET A 1 -4.92 -1.15 -7.60
C MET A 1 -4.96 -2.52 -8.26
N HIS A 2 -6.05 -3.31 -8.23
CA HIS A 2 -6.06 -4.64 -8.87
C HIS A 2 -5.66 -4.61 -10.36
N GLN A 3 -6.18 -3.63 -11.12
CA GLN A 3 -5.79 -3.46 -12.52
C GLN A 3 -4.32 -3.05 -12.68
N ASP A 4 -3.78 -2.25 -11.77
CA ASP A 4 -2.37 -1.83 -11.86
C ASP A 4 -1.47 -3.03 -11.61
N VAL A 5 -1.76 -3.81 -10.56
CA VAL A 5 -1.11 -5.09 -10.28
C VAL A 5 -1.23 -6.02 -11.48
N SER A 6 -2.43 -6.30 -12.01
CA SER A 6 -2.58 -7.25 -13.12
C SER A 6 -1.82 -6.84 -14.39
N HIS A 7 -1.64 -5.54 -14.60
CA HIS A 7 -0.89 -4.99 -15.74
C HIS A 7 0.55 -4.61 -15.40
N HIS A 8 1.09 -5.03 -14.25
CA HIS A 8 2.48 -4.80 -13.85
C HIS A 8 2.84 -3.30 -13.81
N ARG A 9 1.88 -2.48 -13.37
CA ARG A 9 2.03 -1.04 -13.17
C ARG A 9 2.13 -0.74 -11.68
N THR A 10 2.88 0.30 -11.36
CA THR A 10 2.90 0.88 -10.02
C THR A 10 1.50 1.37 -9.64
N THR A 11 1.07 1.05 -8.42
CA THR A 11 -0.18 1.50 -7.80
C THR A 11 0.04 2.80 -7.03
N GLU A 12 -1.04 3.51 -6.74
CA GLU A 12 -1.03 4.72 -5.90
C GLU A 12 -1.15 4.41 -4.38
N ILE A 13 -0.85 3.17 -3.95
CA ILE A 13 -1.06 2.72 -2.56
C ILE A 13 -0.29 3.55 -1.52
N ASP A 14 0.88 4.07 -1.90
CA ASP A 14 1.72 4.92 -1.05
C ASP A 14 1.07 6.29 -0.79
N TYR A 15 0.35 6.84 -1.79
CA TYR A 15 -0.32 8.13 -1.67
C TYR A 15 -1.70 8.04 -1.04
N ILE A 16 -2.34 6.87 -1.06
CA ILE A 16 -3.65 6.65 -0.46
C ILE A 16 -3.49 6.14 0.98
N THR A 17 -3.05 4.89 1.12
CA THR A 17 -2.96 4.23 2.43
C THR A 17 -1.67 4.60 3.14
N GLY A 18 -0.56 4.77 2.41
CA GLY A 18 0.69 5.27 2.99
C GLY A 18 0.53 6.66 3.58
N TYR A 19 -0.16 7.57 2.89
CA TYR A 19 -0.51 8.89 3.43
C TYR A 19 -1.38 8.80 4.68
N LEU A 20 -2.43 7.96 4.68
CA LEU A 20 -3.27 7.74 5.86
C LEU A 20 -2.45 7.28 7.06
N ILE A 21 -1.54 6.32 6.87
CA ILE A 21 -0.65 5.82 7.93
C ILE A 21 0.25 6.94 8.44
N ALA A 22 0.87 7.72 7.55
CA ALA A 22 1.71 8.85 7.94
C ALA A 22 0.95 9.91 8.76
N ARG A 23 -0.30 10.20 8.39
CA ARG A 23 -1.17 11.11 9.16
C ARG A 23 -1.56 10.51 10.50
N ALA A 24 -1.90 9.22 10.56
CA ALA A 24 -2.20 8.54 11.81
C ALA A 24 -1.02 8.58 12.78
N GLN A 25 0.20 8.36 12.29
CA GLN A 25 1.43 8.48 13.08
C GLN A 25 1.61 9.89 13.66
N ALA A 26 1.38 10.93 12.86
CA ALA A 26 1.47 12.32 13.33
C ALA A 26 0.47 12.64 14.45
N HIS A 27 -0.67 11.95 14.48
CA HIS A 27 -1.71 12.08 15.51
C HIS A 27 -1.65 11.01 16.62
N GLN A 28 -0.59 10.20 16.65
CA GLN A 28 -0.44 9.06 17.58
C GLN A 28 -1.61 8.06 17.57
N LEU A 29 -2.22 7.85 16.40
CA LEU A 29 -3.28 6.87 16.20
C LEU A 29 -2.72 5.55 15.67
N THR A 30 -3.21 4.44 16.21
CA THR A 30 -2.89 3.11 15.72
C THR A 30 -3.83 2.71 14.58
N VAL A 31 -3.26 2.29 13.46
CA VAL A 31 -4.00 1.88 12.25
C VAL A 31 -3.54 0.51 11.75
N PRO A 32 -3.61 -0.54 12.59
CA PRO A 32 -3.00 -1.84 12.29
C PRO A 32 -3.53 -2.47 10.99
N THR A 33 -4.84 -2.40 10.75
CA THR A 33 -5.46 -2.94 9.52
C THR A 33 -4.96 -2.23 8.26
N ASN A 34 -4.81 -0.90 8.31
CA ASN A 34 -4.31 -0.14 7.16
C ASN A 34 -2.83 -0.45 6.89
N ALA A 35 -2.01 -0.59 7.93
CA ALA A 35 -0.62 -1.00 7.80
C ALA A 35 -0.49 -2.40 7.19
N GLN A 36 -1.30 -3.36 7.64
CA GLN A 36 -1.32 -4.72 7.09
C GLN A 36 -1.73 -4.73 5.62
N LEU A 37 -2.79 -4.02 5.25
CA LEU A 37 -3.26 -3.94 3.86
C LEU A 37 -2.24 -3.25 2.96
N TRP A 38 -1.62 -2.17 3.43
CA TRP A 38 -0.55 -1.47 2.70
C TRP A 38 0.61 -2.44 2.40
N GLN A 39 1.08 -3.17 3.41
CA GLN A 39 2.16 -4.16 3.23
C GLN A 39 1.79 -5.28 2.24
N GLN A 40 0.58 -5.83 2.32
CA GLN A 40 0.11 -6.88 1.42
C GLN A 40 0.08 -6.40 -0.05
N VAL A 41 -0.37 -5.17 -0.29
CA VAL A 41 -0.39 -4.59 -1.63
C VAL A 41 1.04 -4.33 -2.13
N LYS A 42 1.95 -3.82 -1.29
CA LYS A 42 3.37 -3.64 -1.66
C LYS A 42 4.05 -4.96 -2.03
N GLN A 43 3.76 -6.04 -1.30
CA GLN A 43 4.27 -7.38 -1.62
C GLN A 43 3.75 -7.86 -2.97
N LEU A 44 2.45 -7.70 -3.22
CA LEU A 44 1.84 -8.09 -4.48
C LEU A 44 2.43 -7.30 -5.66
N GLU A 45 2.63 -5.99 -5.52
CA GLU A 45 3.31 -5.18 -6.53
C GLU A 45 4.72 -5.68 -6.86
N GLN A 46 5.52 -6.00 -5.83
CA GLN A 46 6.89 -6.49 -5.99
C GLN A 46 6.92 -7.82 -6.72
N HIS A 47 6.10 -8.78 -6.29
CA HIS A 47 6.01 -10.09 -6.94
C HIS A 47 5.63 -10.00 -8.42
N THR A 48 4.81 -9.02 -8.79
CA THR A 48 4.42 -8.82 -10.18
C THR A 48 5.49 -8.10 -11.00
N HIS A 49 6.35 -7.26 -10.42
CA HIS A 49 7.44 -6.63 -11.18
C HIS A 49 8.65 -7.56 -11.41
N ASP A 50 8.80 -8.59 -10.57
CA ASP A 50 9.89 -9.57 -10.65
C ASP A 50 9.57 -10.79 -11.57
N ALA A 51 8.35 -10.87 -12.10
CA ALA A 51 7.85 -11.96 -12.95
C ALA A 51 7.82 -11.58 -14.44
#